data_AF-A0A2D5PGB5-F1
#
_entry.id   AF-A0A2D5PGB5-F1
#
_cell.length_a   1.000
_cell.length_b   1.000
_cell.length_c   1.000
_cell.angle_alpha   90.00
_cell.angle_beta   90.00
_cell.angle_gamma   90.00
#
_symmetry.space_group_name_H-M   'P 1'
#
loop_
_entity.id
_entity.type
_entity.pdbx_description
1 polymer ?
#
loop_
_entity_poly.entity_id
_entity_poly.type
_entity_poly.pdbx_seq_one_letter_code
_entity_poly.pdbx_strand_id
1 'polypeptide(L)'
;MISLSLMHWLLIGNMALMFVVGLMMFGLRRQQNRESRRLDGAVNHLQKSYQAMSKSTIGMGRKIRQLDGRIQSAERKVVLPTTDEATYQQASRLVGLGASASDLVDNCGMARGEAELLVSLKRQPAH
;
A
#
# COMPACT_ATOMS: atom_id res chain seq x y z
N MET A 1 -27.20 -23.15 81.63
CA MET A 1 -26.95 -24.19 80.61
C MET A 1 -27.54 -23.81 79.24
N ILE A 2 -28.83 -23.42 79.17
CA ILE A 2 -29.51 -23.04 77.91
C ILE A 2 -28.94 -21.77 77.22
N SER A 3 -28.48 -20.78 77.98
CA SER A 3 -27.87 -19.56 77.42
C SER A 3 -26.54 -19.83 76.70
N LEU A 4 -25.76 -20.81 77.19
CA LEU A 4 -24.49 -21.19 76.58
C LEU A 4 -24.74 -21.86 75.22
N SER A 5 -25.70 -22.79 75.13
CA SER A 5 -26.05 -23.46 73.86
C SER A 5 -26.58 -22.49 72.80
N LEU A 6 -27.34 -21.46 73.19
CA LEU A 6 -27.82 -20.43 72.28
C LEU A 6 -26.66 -19.63 71.66
N MET A 7 -25.63 -19.28 72.45
CA MET A 7 -24.46 -18.57 71.92
C MET A 7 -23.64 -19.40 70.94
N HIS A 8 -23.49 -20.71 71.19
CA HIS A 8 -22.78 -21.59 70.25
C HIS A 8 -23.53 -21.71 68.91
N TRP A 9 -24.85 -21.86 68.93
CA TRP A 9 -25.66 -21.88 67.70
C TRP A 9 -25.58 -20.58 66.91
N LEU A 10 -25.57 -19.43 67.59
CA LEU A 10 -25.45 -18.12 66.96
C LEU A 10 -24.07 -17.92 66.32
N LEU A 11 -23.01 -18.36 67.00
CA LEU A 11 -21.64 -18.34 66.46
C LEU A 11 -21.47 -19.25 65.24
N ILE A 12 -22.03 -20.47 65.29
CA ILE A 12 -21.98 -21.43 64.17
C ILE A 12 -22.72 -20.88 62.95
N GLY A 13 -23.89 -20.27 63.14
CA GLY A 13 -24.63 -19.63 62.06
C GLY A 13 -23.86 -18.48 61.41
N ASN A 14 -23.20 -17.64 62.21
CA ASN A 14 -22.39 -16.53 61.70
C ASN A 14 -21.14 -17.02 60.93
N MET A 15 -20.47 -18.05 61.46
CA MET A 15 -19.35 -18.73 60.81
C MET A 15 -19.77 -19.33 59.46
N ALA A 16 -20.92 -20.02 59.42
CA ALA A 16 -21.45 -20.59 58.19
C ALA A 16 -21.78 -19.50 57.15
N LEU A 17 -22.38 -18.38 57.59
CA LEU A 17 -22.68 -17.24 56.73
C LEU A 17 -21.40 -16.64 56.12
N MET A 18 -20.37 -16.39 56.95
CA MET A 18 -19.07 -15.88 56.48
C MET A 18 -18.40 -16.85 55.50
N PHE A 19 -18.51 -18.16 55.75
CA PHE A 19 -17.93 -19.16 54.87
C PHE A 19 -18.61 -19.16 53.49
N VAL A 20 -19.95 -19.09 53.45
CA VAL A 20 -20.72 -19.01 52.20
C VAL A 20 -20.40 -17.73 51.43
N VAL A 21 -20.35 -16.57 52.10
CA VAL A 21 -19.98 -15.29 51.47
C VAL A 21 -18.55 -15.33 50.95
N GLY A 22 -17.61 -15.93 51.68
CA GLY A 22 -16.23 -16.12 51.26
C GLY A 22 -16.11 -16.97 49.99
N LEU A 23 -16.84 -18.09 49.92
CA LEU A 23 -16.89 -18.94 48.73
C LEU A 23 -17.51 -18.21 47.53
N MET A 24 -18.58 -17.44 47.75
CA MET A 24 -19.24 -16.66 46.70
C MET A 24 -18.32 -15.55 46.16
N MET A 25 -17.65 -14.79 47.04
CA MET A 25 -16.64 -13.81 46.65
C MET A 25 -15.48 -14.45 45.88
N PHE A 26 -14.99 -15.61 46.33
CA PHE A 26 -13.90 -16.30 45.65
C PHE A 26 -14.31 -16.77 44.24
N GLY A 27 -15.54 -17.27 44.08
CA GLY A 27 -16.12 -17.60 42.78
C GLY A 27 -16.23 -16.40 41.85
N LEU A 28 -16.80 -15.30 42.35
CA LEU A 28 -16.94 -14.04 41.60
C LEU A 28 -15.59 -13.46 41.18
N ARG A 29 -14.61 -13.42 42.10
CA ARG A 29 -13.24 -12.97 41.78
C ARG A 29 -12.60 -13.83 40.71
N ARG A 30 -12.78 -15.16 40.76
CA ARG A 30 -12.30 -16.07 39.72
C ARG A 30 -12.95 -15.79 38.37
N GLN A 31 -14.25 -15.48 38.35
CA GLN A 31 -14.98 -15.16 37.14
C GLN A 31 -14.52 -13.83 36.54
N GLN A 32 -14.42 -12.79 37.36
CA GLN A 32 -13.94 -11.48 36.93
C GLN A 32 -12.51 -11.55 36.37
N ASN A 33 -11.64 -12.33 37.01
CA ASN A 33 -10.27 -12.53 36.52
C ASN A 33 -10.22 -13.29 35.18
N ARG A 34 -11.22 -14.14 34.88
CA ARG A 34 -11.34 -14.78 33.56
C ARG A 34 -11.78 -13.79 32.49
N GLU A 35 -12.68 -12.87 32.81
CA GLU A 35 -13.11 -11.83 31.87
C GLU A 35 -12.00 -10.83 31.58
N SER A 36 -11.29 -10.33 32.59
CA SER A 36 -10.12 -9.46 32.38
C SER A 36 -9.07 -10.12 31.50
N ARG A 37 -8.78 -11.42 31.71
CA ARG A 37 -7.84 -12.17 30.85
C ARG A 37 -8.32 -12.31 29.40
N ARG A 38 -9.63 -12.39 29.16
CA ARG A 38 -10.20 -12.42 27.80
C ARG A 38 -10.06 -11.07 27.11
N LEU A 39 -10.34 -9.99 27.83
CA LEU A 39 -10.16 -8.63 27.36
C LEU A 39 -8.68 -8.34 27.03
N ASP A 40 -7.76 -8.70 27.92
CA ASP A 40 -6.31 -8.55 27.69
C ASP A 40 -5.82 -9.37 26.48
N GLY A 41 -6.36 -10.58 26.29
CA GLY A 41 -6.06 -11.41 25.12
C GLY A 41 -6.52 -10.77 23.82
N ALA A 42 -7.74 -10.22 23.80
CA ALA A 42 -8.30 -9.54 22.63
C ALA A 42 -7.53 -8.25 22.30
N VAL A 43 -7.19 -7.45 23.31
CA VAL A 43 -6.38 -6.23 23.15
C VAL A 43 -5.00 -6.57 22.59
N ASN A 44 -4.32 -7.58 23.13
CA ASN A 44 -3.02 -8.01 22.62
C ASN A 44 -3.09 -8.51 21.17
N HIS A 45 -4.15 -9.22 20.80
CA HIS A 45 -4.36 -9.66 19.43
C HIS A 45 -4.57 -8.48 18.48
N LEU A 46 -5.41 -7.51 18.87
CA LEU A 46 -5.65 -6.29 18.10
C LEU A 46 -4.38 -5.47 17.93
N GLN A 47 -3.57 -5.33 18.99
CA GLN A 47 -2.31 -4.60 18.95
C GLN A 47 -1.29 -5.27 18.01
N LYS A 48 -1.22 -6.61 18.01
CA LYS A 48 -0.38 -7.36 17.06
C LYS A 48 -0.84 -7.17 15.61
N SER A 49 -2.15 -7.25 15.37
CA SER A 49 -2.73 -7.00 14.04
C SER A 49 -2.49 -5.58 13.56
N TYR A 50 -2.61 -4.58 14.45
CA TYR A 50 -2.30 -3.19 14.15
C TYR A 50 -0.82 -2.99 13.82
N GLN A 51 0.10 -3.61 14.57
CA GLN A 51 1.53 -3.56 14.26
C GLN A 51 1.85 -4.23 12.92
N ALA A 52 1.23 -5.37 12.61
CA ALA A 52 1.38 -6.02 11.32
C ALA A 52 0.84 -5.15 10.17
N MET A 53 -0.33 -4.54 10.37
CA MET A 53 -0.95 -3.64 9.40
C MET A 53 -0.14 -2.36 9.20
N SER A 54 0.38 -1.75 10.27
CA SER A 54 1.27 -0.58 10.23
C SER A 54 2.57 -0.87 9.45
N LYS A 55 3.19 -2.03 9.68
CA LYS A 55 4.34 -2.49 8.88
C LYS A 55 3.98 -2.67 7.40
N SER A 56 2.76 -3.14 7.12
CA SER A 56 2.22 -3.27 5.77
C SER A 56 2.03 -1.91 5.09
N THR A 57 1.49 -0.90 5.79
CA THR A 57 1.32 0.47 5.28
C THR A 57 2.66 1.11 4.92
N ILE A 58 3.71 0.89 5.73
CA ILE A 58 5.07 1.37 5.41
C ILE A 58 5.65 0.63 4.19
N GLY A 59 5.36 -0.66 4.03
CA GLY A 59 5.71 -1.43 2.83
C GLY A 59 4.98 -0.93 1.57
N MET A 60 3.69 -0.61 1.70
CA MET A 60 2.86 -0.06 0.63
C MET A 60 3.34 1.34 0.20
N GLY A 61 3.69 2.20 1.15
CA GLY A 61 4.27 3.53 0.87
C GLY A 61 5.58 3.45 0.07
N ARG A 62 6.44 2.47 0.37
CA ARG A 62 7.66 2.21 -0.43
C ARG A 62 7.34 1.74 -1.85
N LYS A 63 6.35 0.87 -2.04
CA LYS A 63 5.91 0.45 -3.38
C LYS A 63 5.27 1.59 -4.17
N ILE A 64 4.47 2.44 -3.52
CA ILE A 64 3.89 3.64 -4.15
C ILE A 64 5.00 4.59 -4.60
N ARG A 65 6.00 4.85 -3.77
CA ARG A 65 7.15 5.70 -4.15
C ARG A 65 8.00 5.10 -5.28
N GLN A 66 8.14 3.77 -5.33
CA GLN A 66 8.79 3.09 -6.46
C GLN A 66 7.98 3.17 -7.75
N LEU A 67 6.64 3.05 -7.66
CA LEU A 67 5.74 3.21 -8.80
C LEU A 67 5.78 4.65 -9.32
N ASP A 68 5.76 5.64 -8.43
CA ASP A 68 5.88 7.06 -8.77
C ASP A 68 7.20 7.36 -9.51
N GLY A 69 8.34 6.82 -9.05
CA GLY A 69 9.61 6.93 -9.78
C GLY A 69 9.62 6.24 -11.15
N ARG A 70 8.89 5.12 -11.30
CA ARG A 70 8.72 4.45 -12.60
C ARG A 70 7.83 5.25 -13.55
N ILE A 71 6.78 5.90 -13.03
CA ILE A 71 5.91 6.78 -13.82
C ILE A 71 6.70 8.01 -14.26
N GLN A 72 7.44 8.66 -13.36
CA GLN A 72 8.24 9.83 -13.69
C GLN A 72 9.34 9.52 -14.73
N SER A 73 9.98 8.36 -14.64
CA SER A 73 10.95 7.92 -15.65
C SER A 73 10.31 7.52 -16.98
N ALA A 74 9.07 7.01 -16.98
CA ALA A 74 8.32 6.77 -18.20
C ALA A 74 7.87 8.07 -18.86
N GLU A 75 7.34 9.04 -18.11
CA GLU A 75 7.01 10.38 -18.62
C GLU A 75 8.24 11.07 -19.20
N ARG A 76 9.40 11.00 -18.52
CA ARG A 76 10.64 11.59 -19.04
C ARG A 76 11.10 10.96 -20.35
N LYS A 77 10.77 9.69 -20.61
CA LYS A 77 11.02 9.02 -21.90
C LYS A 77 10.03 9.42 -22.99
N VAL A 78 8.80 9.79 -22.63
CA VAL A 78 7.80 10.29 -23.60
C VAL A 78 8.07 11.75 -23.97
N VAL A 79 8.64 12.55 -23.07
CA VAL A 79 8.96 13.96 -23.33
C VAL A 79 10.29 14.16 -24.07
N LEU A 80 11.22 13.18 -24.02
CA LEU A 80 12.37 13.21 -24.92
C LEU A 80 11.90 12.83 -26.32
N PRO A 81 12.16 13.65 -27.36
CA PRO A 81 11.92 13.23 -28.72
C PRO A 81 12.68 11.93 -28.94
N THR A 82 11.95 10.89 -29.34
CA THR A 82 12.58 9.62 -29.69
C THR A 82 13.63 9.88 -30.77
N THR A 83 14.68 9.07 -30.84
CA THR A 83 15.73 9.20 -31.86
C THR A 83 15.13 9.35 -33.26
N ASP A 84 14.03 8.66 -33.50
CA ASP A 84 13.34 8.63 -34.79
C ASP A 84 12.62 9.95 -35.06
N GLU A 85 12.04 10.59 -34.05
CA GLU A 85 11.35 11.88 -34.18
C GLU A 85 12.32 13.03 -34.47
N ALA A 86 13.51 13.01 -33.85
CA ALA A 86 14.57 13.96 -34.16
C ALA A 86 15.11 13.78 -35.59
N THR A 87 15.31 12.54 -36.02
CA THR A 87 15.74 12.19 -37.39
C THR A 87 14.69 12.64 -38.42
N TYR A 88 13.40 12.43 -38.14
CA TYR A 88 12.30 12.90 -38.99
C TYR A 88 12.24 14.43 -39.08
N GLN A 89 12.42 15.15 -37.96
CA GLN A 89 12.46 16.61 -37.97
C GLN A 89 13.62 17.14 -38.82
N GLN A 90 14.82 16.57 -38.69
CA GLN A 90 15.99 16.94 -39.49
C GLN A 90 15.77 16.66 -40.99
N ALA A 91 15.25 15.48 -41.33
CA ALA A 91 14.94 15.11 -42.71
C ALA A 91 13.87 16.01 -43.33
N SER A 92 12.81 16.35 -42.57
CA SER A 92 11.74 17.25 -43.04
C SER A 92 12.26 18.66 -43.39
N ARG A 93 13.28 19.13 -42.65
CA ARG A 93 13.94 20.42 -42.90
C ARG A 93 14.82 20.35 -44.14
N LEU A 94 15.57 19.27 -44.33
CA LEU A 94 16.40 19.06 -45.53
C LEU A 94 15.56 18.96 -46.81
N VAL A 95 14.42 18.25 -46.76
CA VAL A 95 13.48 18.20 -47.90
C VAL A 95 12.88 19.58 -48.19
N GLY A 96 12.59 20.38 -47.16
CA GLY A 96 12.14 21.77 -47.32
C GLY A 96 13.18 22.68 -47.99
N LEU A 97 14.46 22.34 -47.91
CA LEU A 97 15.56 23.00 -48.63
C LEU A 97 15.79 22.42 -50.05
N GLY A 98 15.00 21.42 -50.45
CA GLY A 98 15.06 20.80 -51.78
C GLY A 98 15.91 19.53 -51.89
N ALA A 99 16.34 18.95 -50.76
CA ALA A 99 17.13 17.72 -50.76
C ALA A 99 16.38 16.53 -51.41
N SER A 100 17.13 15.65 -52.07
CA SER A 100 16.59 14.46 -52.73
C SER A 100 16.48 13.27 -51.75
N ALA A 101 15.75 12.23 -52.14
CA ALA A 101 15.57 11.05 -51.30
C ALA A 101 16.90 10.33 -50.99
N SER A 102 17.87 10.36 -51.90
CA SER A 102 19.23 9.84 -51.66
C SER A 102 19.98 10.63 -50.59
N ASP A 103 19.87 11.97 -50.61
CA ASP A 103 20.55 12.82 -49.63
C ASP A 103 20.01 12.59 -48.21
N LEU A 104 18.73 12.23 -48.09
CA LEU A 104 18.09 11.88 -46.82
C LEU A 104 18.57 10.53 -46.28
N VAL A 105 18.77 9.53 -47.14
CA VAL A 105 19.34 8.23 -46.75
C VAL A 105 20.77 8.40 -46.25
N ASP A 106 21.57 9.20 -46.96
CA ASP A 106 22.99 9.38 -46.64
C ASP A 106 23.21 10.28 -45.40
N ASN A 107 22.43 11.37 -45.25
CA ASN A 107 22.64 12.35 -44.16
C ASN A 107 21.78 12.09 -42.92
N CYS A 108 20.62 11.45 -43.06
CA CYS A 108 19.71 11.17 -41.95
C CYS A 108 19.61 9.67 -41.61
N GLY A 109 20.26 8.78 -42.38
CA GLY A 109 20.30 7.34 -42.08
C GLY A 109 18.95 6.63 -42.17
N MET A 110 17.97 7.24 -42.85
CA MET A 110 16.61 6.71 -42.97
C MET A 110 16.48 5.69 -44.11
N ALA A 111 15.49 4.80 -44.01
CA ALA A 111 15.26 3.80 -45.04
C ALA A 111 14.83 4.47 -46.36
N ARG A 112 15.29 3.93 -47.49
CA ARG A 112 15.02 4.50 -48.82
C ARG A 112 13.53 4.68 -49.11
N GLY A 113 12.70 3.72 -48.68
CA GLY A 113 11.24 3.81 -48.82
C GLY A 113 10.61 4.96 -48.00
N GLU A 114 11.15 5.27 -46.83
CA GLU A 114 10.68 6.38 -45.99
C GLU A 114 11.11 7.74 -46.57
N ALA A 115 12.34 7.82 -47.10
CA ALA A 115 12.85 9.03 -47.73
C ALA A 115 12.06 9.39 -49.01
N GLU A 116 11.77 8.40 -49.86
CA GLU A 116 10.96 8.60 -51.07
C GLU A 116 9.54 9.06 -50.73
N LEU A 117 8.91 8.45 -49.71
CA LEU A 117 7.57 8.82 -49.22
C LEU A 117 7.55 10.26 -48.66
N LEU A 118 8.55 10.64 -47.86
CA LEU A 118 8.63 11.97 -47.24
C LEU A 118 8.79 13.08 -48.30
N VAL A 119 9.63 12.83 -49.31
CA VAL A 119 9.83 13.75 -50.44
C VAL A 119 8.56 13.89 -51.27
N SER A 120 7.84 12.80 -51.53
CA SER A 120 6.57 12.86 -52.27
C SER A 120 5.48 13.60 -51.49
N LEU A 121 5.39 13.37 -50.17
CA LEU A 121 4.42 14.04 -49.28
C LEU A 121 4.67 15.54 -49.18
N LYS A 122 5.94 15.98 -49.09
CA LYS A 122 6.28 17.41 -49.04
C LYS A 122 6.15 18.12 -50.39
N ARG A 123 6.35 17.41 -51.50
CA ARG A 123 6.15 17.93 -52.87
C ARG A 123 4.69 18.00 -53.29
N GLN A 124 3.80 17.27 -52.61
CA GLN A 124 2.35 17.49 -52.68
C GLN A 124 1.96 18.46 -51.58
N PRO A 125 1.96 19.79 -51.83
CA PRO A 125 1.32 20.70 -50.89
C PRO A 125 -0.13 20.25 -50.73
N ALA A 126 -0.54 20.05 -49.48
CA ALA A 126 -1.94 19.82 -49.13
C ALA A 126 -2.80 20.89 -49.85
N HIS A 127 -3.61 20.44 -50.79
CA HIS A 127 -4.67 21.23 -51.40
C HIS A 127 -5.91 21.18 -50.51
#